data_AF-A0A8S2ISJ2-F1
#
_entry.id   AF-A0A8S2ISJ2-F1
#
_cell.length_a   1.000
_cell.length_b   1.000
_cell.length_c   1.000
_cell.angle_alpha   90.00
_cell.angle_beta   90.00
_cell.angle_gamma   90.00
#
_symmetry.space_group_name_H-M   'P 1'
#
loop_
_entity.id
_entity.type
_entity.pdbx_description
1 polymer ?
#
loop_
_entity_poly.entity_id
_entity_poly.type
_entity_poly.pdbx_seq_one_letter_code
_entity_poly.pdbx_strand_id
1 'polypeptide(L)'
;MRIILPHPVLLMVKLLAEPWDLGEGGYQIGKFPSGWAEWNGKYRDCVRDYWRGEPSMLSEFAERFTGSSDLYREERRGPTASINFLTAHDGFTLNDLVTYNEKHNHANGENNNDGESYNRSWNCGSEGPTDDPVVNELRACQKRNFLTTLFLSQGIPMLVAGDELSRTQQGNNNAYCQDNEISWLNWDNCDQQLLAFTQKLIELRRRHPVFRRRRWFRGQPVKDGEIEDIAWFKFDGKHMQEEDWQHDYAKSFGVFINGRGMRSRTSLGVRVVDDSFYIIFNAYHGCIDYKLPSKEYAEDWTKVLDTSKGYVVTDGDEGEKFKADGTITVHDNSILLLHHAILKHENLP
;
A
#
# COMPACT_ATOMS: atom_id res chain seq x y z
N MET A 1 -25.89 13.14 10.89
CA MET A 1 -25.42 13.71 9.60
C MET A 1 -26.34 14.71 8.92
N ARG A 2 -27.69 14.62 9.03
CA ARG A 2 -28.62 15.53 8.30
C ARG A 2 -28.41 17.03 8.56
N ILE A 3 -27.81 17.42 9.68
CA ILE A 3 -27.49 18.83 10.02
C ILE A 3 -26.10 19.26 9.49
N ILE A 4 -25.15 18.32 9.37
CA ILE A 4 -23.78 18.59 8.93
C ILE A 4 -23.73 18.84 7.41
N LEU A 5 -24.43 18.00 6.64
CA LEU A 5 -24.40 18.04 5.17
C LEU A 5 -24.88 19.37 4.54
N PRO A 6 -25.91 20.08 5.06
CA PRO A 6 -26.33 21.36 4.49
C PRO A 6 -25.58 22.58 5.06
N HIS A 7 -24.67 22.42 6.02
CA HIS A 7 -24.02 23.57 6.66
C HIS A 7 -22.93 24.17 5.75
N PRO A 8 -23.05 25.45 5.34
CA PRO A 8 -22.22 26.03 4.26
C PRO A 8 -20.72 26.03 4.58
N VAL A 9 -20.33 26.18 5.85
CA VAL A 9 -18.92 26.12 6.28
C VAL A 9 -18.39 24.68 6.27
N LEU A 10 -19.22 23.70 6.64
CA LEU A 10 -18.77 22.30 6.77
C LEU A 10 -18.67 21.60 5.41
N LEU A 11 -19.28 22.15 4.36
CA LEU A 11 -19.10 21.70 2.98
C LEU A 11 -17.70 21.99 2.39
N MET A 12 -16.94 22.89 3.01
CA MET A 12 -15.63 23.34 2.51
C MET A 12 -14.44 22.65 3.20
N VAL A 13 -14.70 21.84 4.23
CA VAL A 13 -13.65 21.15 5.00
C VAL A 13 -13.57 19.68 4.61
N LYS A 14 -12.44 19.04 4.93
CA LYS A 14 -12.31 17.59 4.79
C LYS A 14 -12.95 16.92 6.00
N LEU A 15 -13.86 15.99 5.76
CA LEU A 15 -14.50 15.19 6.80
C LEU A 15 -13.94 13.78 6.74
N LEU A 16 -13.32 13.34 7.84
CA LEU A 16 -12.76 12.01 7.99
C LEU A 16 -13.49 11.31 9.15
N ALA A 17 -13.72 10.01 9.04
CA ALA A 17 -14.39 9.23 10.07
C ALA A 17 -13.62 7.95 10.40
N GLU A 18 -13.69 7.57 11.67
CA GLU A 18 -13.53 6.19 12.12
C GLU A 18 -14.91 5.52 12.01
N PRO A 19 -15.15 4.64 11.02
CA PRO A 19 -16.50 4.20 10.68
C PRO A 19 -16.95 3.00 11.53
N TRP A 20 -16.65 3.00 12.82
CA TRP A 20 -17.12 1.99 13.76
C TRP A 20 -17.27 2.53 15.18
N ASP A 21 -18.09 1.86 15.99
CA ASP A 21 -18.15 2.00 17.44
C ASP A 21 -18.29 0.62 18.11
N LEU A 22 -18.27 0.59 19.45
CA LEU A 22 -18.37 -0.64 20.25
C LEU A 22 -19.81 -1.21 20.34
N GLY A 23 -20.81 -0.47 19.86
CA GLY A 23 -22.21 -0.83 19.94
C GLY A 23 -22.61 -1.93 18.95
N GLU A 24 -23.75 -2.57 19.21
CA GLU A 24 -24.34 -3.51 18.27
C GLU A 24 -24.68 -2.79 16.95
N GLY A 25 -24.18 -3.34 15.84
CA GLY A 25 -24.31 -2.70 14.53
C GLY A 25 -23.41 -1.49 14.33
N GLY A 26 -22.44 -1.25 15.22
CA GLY A 26 -21.50 -0.14 15.16
C GLY A 26 -20.61 -0.12 13.92
N TYR A 27 -20.38 -1.27 13.26
CA TYR A 27 -19.53 -1.36 12.07
C TYR A 27 -20.22 -0.76 10.81
N GLN A 28 -19.79 0.46 10.45
CA GLN A 28 -20.42 1.32 9.44
C GLN A 28 -19.50 1.66 8.26
N ILE A 29 -18.43 0.89 8.04
CA ILE A 29 -17.52 1.11 6.91
C ILE A 29 -18.29 1.11 5.57
N GLY A 30 -18.00 2.10 4.73
CA GLY A 30 -18.66 2.34 3.45
C GLY A 30 -20.02 3.05 3.56
N LYS A 31 -20.63 3.12 4.75
CA LYS A 31 -22.00 3.64 4.95
C LYS A 31 -22.05 5.14 5.25
N PHE A 32 -20.91 5.83 5.32
CA PHE A 32 -20.89 7.29 5.50
C PHE A 32 -21.30 8.01 4.19
N PRO A 33 -21.97 9.17 4.29
CA PRO A 33 -22.39 9.95 3.13
C PRO A 33 -21.22 10.40 2.25
N SER A 34 -21.53 10.73 1.00
CA SER A 34 -20.59 11.39 0.10
C SER A 34 -20.04 12.69 0.72
N GLY A 35 -18.77 12.97 0.46
CA GLY A 35 -18.01 14.06 1.08
C GLY A 35 -17.16 13.64 2.28
N TRP A 36 -17.45 12.47 2.87
CA TRP A 36 -16.61 11.87 3.92
C TRP A 36 -15.53 10.97 3.30
N ALA A 37 -14.41 10.85 3.98
CA ALA A 37 -13.47 9.75 3.81
C ALA A 37 -13.39 8.95 5.12
N GLU A 38 -13.04 7.68 5.03
CA GLU A 38 -13.15 6.74 6.14
C GLU A 38 -11.86 5.99 6.35
N TRP A 39 -11.47 5.82 7.61
CA TRP A 39 -10.39 4.91 7.99
C TRP A 39 -10.75 3.50 7.51
N ASN A 40 -9.95 2.96 6.60
CA ASN A 40 -10.22 1.66 6.00
C ASN A 40 -9.56 0.54 6.82
N GLY A 41 -10.25 0.09 7.86
CA GLY A 41 -9.79 -1.02 8.70
C GLY A 41 -9.60 -2.33 7.92
N LYS A 42 -10.41 -2.58 6.87
CA LYS A 42 -10.23 -3.76 5.99
C LYS A 42 -8.92 -3.69 5.21
N TYR A 43 -8.54 -2.51 4.71
CA TYR A 43 -7.24 -2.30 4.08
C TYR A 43 -6.10 -2.64 5.04
N ARG A 44 -6.14 -2.07 6.26
CA ARG A 44 -5.13 -2.32 7.29
C ARG A 44 -4.95 -3.81 7.54
N ASP A 45 -6.03 -4.51 7.83
CA ASP A 45 -6.00 -5.92 8.23
C ASP A 45 -5.53 -6.81 7.07
N CYS A 46 -6.08 -6.60 5.87
CA CYS A 46 -5.69 -7.37 4.68
C CYS A 46 -4.21 -7.18 4.31
N VAL A 47 -3.69 -5.95 4.31
CA VAL A 47 -2.29 -5.72 3.93
C VAL A 47 -1.35 -6.32 4.98
N ARG A 48 -1.71 -6.29 6.26
CA ARG A 48 -0.99 -6.99 7.33
C ARG A 48 -0.98 -8.50 7.11
N ASP A 49 -2.16 -9.08 6.83
CA ASP A 49 -2.32 -10.52 6.56
C ASP A 49 -1.55 -10.98 5.32
N TYR A 50 -1.56 -10.18 4.25
CA TYR A 50 -0.80 -10.46 3.03
C TYR A 50 0.70 -10.55 3.29
N TRP A 51 1.28 -9.56 3.99
CA TRP A 51 2.73 -9.50 4.21
C TRP A 51 3.25 -10.44 5.30
N ARG A 52 2.41 -10.85 6.27
CA ARG A 52 2.76 -11.96 7.17
C ARG A 52 2.56 -13.34 6.55
N GLY A 53 2.04 -13.40 5.32
CA GLY A 53 1.97 -14.61 4.52
C GLY A 53 0.77 -15.51 4.79
N GLU A 54 -0.36 -14.93 5.22
CA GLU A 54 -1.63 -15.66 5.28
C GLU A 54 -2.04 -16.22 3.90
N PRO A 55 -2.69 -17.39 3.84
CA PRO A 55 -3.14 -17.99 2.59
C PRO A 55 -4.33 -17.22 1.98
N SER A 56 -4.55 -17.42 0.69
CA SER A 56 -5.77 -16.96 -0.01
C SER A 56 -6.00 -15.43 -0.03
N MET A 57 -4.93 -14.64 0.08
CA MET A 57 -5.02 -13.18 0.22
C MET A 57 -5.09 -12.40 -1.10
N LEU A 58 -4.80 -13.01 -2.27
CA LEU A 58 -4.57 -12.27 -3.51
C LEU A 58 -5.76 -11.41 -3.95
N SER A 59 -6.96 -11.98 -3.94
CA SER A 59 -8.18 -11.28 -4.40
C SER A 59 -8.51 -10.10 -3.50
N GLU A 60 -8.55 -10.32 -2.18
CA GLU A 60 -8.81 -9.26 -1.21
C GLU A 60 -7.72 -8.17 -1.28
N PHE A 61 -6.45 -8.57 -1.38
CA PHE A 61 -5.32 -7.64 -1.51
C PHE A 61 -5.42 -6.78 -2.78
N ALA A 62 -5.76 -7.37 -3.93
CA ALA A 62 -5.96 -6.63 -5.17
C ALA A 62 -7.10 -5.60 -5.05
N GLU A 63 -8.20 -5.98 -4.40
CA GLU A 63 -9.32 -5.07 -4.14
C GLU A 63 -8.92 -3.93 -3.20
N ARG A 64 -8.16 -4.22 -2.12
CA ARG A 64 -7.63 -3.20 -1.21
C ARG A 64 -6.64 -2.27 -1.92
N PHE A 65 -5.71 -2.83 -2.69
CA PHE A 65 -4.70 -2.09 -3.43
C PHE A 65 -5.30 -1.13 -4.47
N THR A 66 -6.41 -1.53 -5.09
CA THR A 66 -7.12 -0.72 -6.10
C THR A 66 -8.18 0.24 -5.53
N GLY A 67 -8.22 0.39 -4.19
CA GLY A 67 -8.97 1.43 -3.49
C GLY A 67 -10.29 0.99 -2.86
N SER A 68 -10.48 -0.32 -2.65
CA SER A 68 -11.65 -0.91 -1.97
C SER A 68 -12.97 -0.51 -2.59
N SER A 69 -13.12 -0.81 -3.88
CA SER A 69 -14.27 -0.38 -4.63
C SER A 69 -15.56 -1.10 -4.23
N ASP A 70 -15.45 -2.33 -3.74
CA ASP A 70 -16.51 -3.07 -3.04
C ASP A 70 -17.14 -2.27 -1.87
N LEU A 71 -16.38 -1.42 -1.18
CA LEU A 71 -16.88 -0.63 -0.05
C LEU A 71 -17.54 0.68 -0.47
N TYR A 72 -17.01 1.33 -1.51
CA TYR A 72 -17.31 2.74 -1.78
C TYR A 72 -17.99 3.01 -3.14
N ARG A 73 -17.94 2.07 -4.08
CA ARG A 73 -18.43 2.27 -5.45
C ARG A 73 -19.96 2.35 -5.52
N GLU A 74 -20.67 1.49 -4.80
CA GLU A 74 -22.14 1.44 -4.80
C GLU A 74 -22.75 2.75 -4.27
N GLU A 75 -22.12 3.32 -3.24
CA GLU A 75 -22.46 4.64 -2.67
C GLU A 75 -21.99 5.84 -3.52
N ARG A 76 -21.59 5.58 -4.78
CA ARG A 76 -21.14 6.57 -5.77
C ARG A 76 -19.96 7.42 -5.29
N ARG A 77 -19.12 6.88 -4.41
CA ARG A 77 -17.88 7.50 -3.96
C ARG A 77 -16.71 7.00 -4.80
N GLY A 78 -15.65 7.80 -4.84
CA GLY A 78 -14.42 7.46 -5.56
C GLY A 78 -13.38 6.81 -4.64
N PRO A 79 -12.22 6.39 -5.16
CA PRO A 79 -11.12 5.81 -4.37
C PRO A 79 -10.71 6.69 -3.17
N THR A 80 -10.83 8.01 -3.31
CA THR A 80 -10.49 8.99 -2.26
C THR A 80 -11.40 8.95 -1.04
N ALA A 81 -12.45 8.12 -1.03
CA ALA A 81 -13.23 7.81 0.15
C ALA A 81 -12.48 6.89 1.13
N SER A 82 -11.51 6.11 0.63
CA SER A 82 -10.68 5.22 1.44
C SER A 82 -9.48 5.97 2.01
N ILE A 83 -9.37 6.02 3.34
CA ILE A 83 -8.13 6.38 4.03
C ILE A 83 -7.41 5.06 4.33
N ASN A 84 -6.42 4.75 3.52
CA ASN A 84 -5.59 3.58 3.67
C ASN A 84 -4.55 3.84 4.75
N PHE A 85 -4.43 2.94 5.70
CA PHE A 85 -3.44 3.03 6.76
C PHE A 85 -3.00 1.63 7.16
N LEU A 86 -1.79 1.52 7.70
CA LEU A 86 -1.21 0.26 8.16
C LEU A 86 -1.11 0.19 9.66
N THR A 87 -0.97 1.35 10.29
CA THR A 87 -0.72 1.59 11.71
C THR A 87 -1.51 2.83 12.09
N ALA A 88 -1.85 2.95 13.35
CA ALA A 88 -2.50 4.13 13.92
C ALA A 88 -1.84 4.41 15.29
N HIS A 89 -2.44 5.32 16.06
CA HIS A 89 -2.10 5.43 17.48
C HIS A 89 -2.56 4.19 18.27
N ASP A 90 -3.66 3.56 17.83
CA ASP A 90 -4.13 2.28 18.33
C ASP A 90 -3.37 1.12 17.66
N GLY A 91 -2.86 0.20 18.48
CA GLY A 91 -2.09 -0.96 18.03
C GLY A 91 -0.60 -0.70 17.93
N PHE A 92 0.11 -1.61 17.27
CA PHE A 92 1.54 -1.48 17.04
C PHE A 92 1.91 -0.33 16.10
N THR A 93 3.10 0.23 16.35
CA THR A 93 3.90 0.98 15.35
C THR A 93 4.30 0.08 14.18
N LEU A 94 4.79 0.65 13.08
CA LEU A 94 5.24 -0.15 11.93
C LEU A 94 6.47 -1.01 12.30
N ASN A 95 7.36 -0.48 13.13
CA ASN A 95 8.51 -1.24 13.61
C ASN A 95 8.06 -2.42 14.49
N ASP A 96 7.12 -2.18 15.40
CA ASP A 96 6.68 -3.22 16.32
C ASP A 96 5.81 -4.29 15.63
N LEU A 97 5.07 -3.89 14.59
CA LEU A 97 4.30 -4.80 13.73
C LEU A 97 5.16 -5.91 13.10
N VAL A 98 6.45 -5.64 12.86
CA VAL A 98 7.40 -6.61 12.31
C VAL A 98 8.37 -7.17 13.37
N THR A 99 8.20 -6.80 14.64
CA THR A 99 9.14 -7.12 15.73
C THR A 99 8.51 -7.95 16.84
N TYR A 100 7.17 -7.90 16.98
CA TYR A 100 6.46 -8.57 18.07
C TYR A 100 5.24 -9.35 17.55
N ASN A 101 5.04 -10.56 18.06
CA ASN A 101 3.80 -11.30 17.87
C ASN A 101 2.81 -11.02 19.00
N GLU A 102 3.33 -10.83 20.22
CA GLU A 102 2.52 -10.61 21.42
C GLU A 102 2.57 -9.14 21.85
N LYS A 103 1.53 -8.68 22.53
CA LYS A 103 1.50 -7.34 23.14
C LYS A 103 2.24 -7.34 24.49
N HIS A 104 2.98 -6.27 24.75
CA HIS A 104 3.80 -6.04 25.95
C HIS A 104 3.34 -4.75 26.66
N ASN A 105 2.08 -4.71 27.06
CA ASN A 105 1.40 -3.56 27.67
C ASN A 105 1.58 -3.49 29.20
N HIS A 106 2.52 -4.26 29.77
CA HIS A 106 2.73 -4.33 31.23
C HIS A 106 2.97 -2.96 31.89
N ALA A 107 3.59 -2.02 31.17
CA ALA A 107 3.83 -0.66 31.64
C ALA A 107 2.52 0.14 31.91
N ASN A 108 1.39 -0.31 31.37
CA ASN A 108 0.08 0.34 31.55
C ASN A 108 -0.56 0.03 32.91
N GLY A 109 -0.06 -0.98 33.64
CA GLY A 109 -0.56 -1.34 34.97
C GLY A 109 -1.83 -2.20 35.00
N GLU A 110 -2.31 -2.67 33.85
CA GLU A 110 -3.53 -3.48 33.71
C GLU A 110 -3.25 -4.98 33.54
N ASN A 111 -2.07 -5.43 33.99
CA ASN A 111 -1.59 -6.82 33.86
C ASN A 111 -1.67 -7.36 32.42
N ASN A 112 -1.38 -6.53 31.42
CA ASN A 112 -1.44 -6.86 29.98
C ASN A 112 -2.85 -7.23 29.45
N ASN A 113 -3.92 -6.88 30.18
CA ASN A 113 -5.29 -7.18 29.75
C ASN A 113 -5.86 -6.16 28.76
N ASP A 114 -5.25 -4.98 28.67
CA ASP A 114 -5.65 -3.89 27.78
C ASP A 114 -5.06 -4.05 26.36
N GLY A 115 -5.66 -3.38 25.37
CA GLY A 115 -5.24 -3.43 23.96
C GLY A 115 -5.71 -4.67 23.19
N GLU A 116 -5.61 -4.60 21.87
CA GLU A 116 -5.96 -5.68 20.94
C GLU A 116 -5.02 -6.88 21.10
N SER A 117 -5.56 -8.10 21.13
CA SER A 117 -4.75 -9.33 21.21
C SER A 117 -4.42 -9.92 19.84
N TYR A 118 -5.19 -9.58 18.80
CA TYR A 118 -4.96 -10.08 17.44
C TYR A 118 -4.46 -8.98 16.50
N ASN A 119 -3.16 -8.69 16.57
CA ASN A 119 -2.56 -7.56 15.87
C ASN A 119 -2.25 -7.79 14.39
N ARG A 120 -2.28 -9.05 13.92
CA ARG A 120 -1.82 -9.46 12.58
C ARG A 120 -0.38 -9.02 12.31
N SER A 121 0.47 -9.17 13.33
CA SER A 121 1.90 -8.91 13.26
C SER A 121 2.69 -10.17 12.91
N TRP A 122 3.97 -9.99 12.62
CA TRP A 122 4.93 -11.08 12.50
C TRP A 122 6.29 -10.60 12.98
N ASN A 123 6.83 -11.23 14.02
CA ASN A 123 8.10 -10.86 14.63
C ASN A 123 9.36 -11.20 13.77
N CYS A 124 9.15 -11.76 12.57
CA CYS A 124 10.19 -12.17 11.63
C CYS A 124 11.18 -13.22 12.15
N GLY A 125 10.82 -13.94 13.23
CA GLY A 125 11.60 -15.06 13.77
C GLY A 125 12.15 -14.84 15.18
N SER A 126 12.07 -13.63 15.73
CA SER A 126 12.54 -13.30 17.08
C SER A 126 11.58 -12.33 17.75
N GLU A 127 11.23 -12.53 19.02
CA GLU A 127 10.34 -11.60 19.72
C GLU A 127 11.15 -10.44 20.30
N GLY A 128 10.88 -9.21 19.84
CA GLY A 128 11.59 -8.02 20.30
C GLY A 128 12.92 -7.76 19.59
N PRO A 129 13.77 -6.87 20.16
CA PRO A 129 15.09 -6.55 19.62
C PRO A 129 15.99 -7.79 19.53
N THR A 130 16.79 -7.87 18.47
CA THR A 130 17.71 -9.00 18.22
C THR A 130 18.95 -8.52 17.48
N ASP A 131 20.07 -9.23 17.68
CA ASP A 131 21.32 -9.01 16.95
C ASP A 131 21.43 -9.90 15.70
N ASP A 132 20.44 -10.76 15.43
CA ASP A 132 20.44 -11.61 14.24
C ASP A 132 20.29 -10.75 12.96
N PRO A 133 21.33 -10.69 12.10
CA PRO A 133 21.32 -9.85 10.92
C PRO A 133 20.25 -10.30 9.92
N VAL A 134 19.95 -11.61 9.82
CA VAL A 134 18.96 -12.14 8.88
C VAL A 134 17.56 -11.67 9.26
N VAL A 135 17.22 -11.70 10.56
CA VAL A 135 15.94 -11.19 11.06
C VAL A 135 15.83 -9.69 10.84
N ASN A 136 16.90 -8.93 11.13
CA ASN A 136 16.88 -7.48 10.99
C ASN A 136 16.80 -7.02 9.52
N GLU A 137 17.45 -7.71 8.60
CA GLU A 137 17.33 -7.45 7.15
C GLU A 137 15.90 -7.73 6.65
N LEU A 138 15.30 -8.84 7.07
CA LEU A 138 13.90 -9.17 6.76
C LEU A 138 12.94 -8.11 7.32
N ARG A 139 13.09 -7.70 8.58
CA ARG A 139 12.29 -6.61 9.18
C ARG A 139 12.43 -5.31 8.41
N ALA A 140 13.65 -4.95 8.01
CA ALA A 140 13.89 -3.76 7.21
C ALA A 140 13.18 -3.85 5.84
N CYS A 141 13.20 -5.02 5.19
CA CYS A 141 12.46 -5.26 3.95
C CYS A 141 10.94 -5.15 4.16
N GLN A 142 10.41 -5.76 5.23
CA GLN A 142 8.98 -5.73 5.54
C GLN A 142 8.48 -4.31 5.80
N LYS A 143 9.20 -3.48 6.57
CA LYS A 143 8.87 -2.05 6.74
C LYS A 143 8.75 -1.34 5.39
N ARG A 144 9.69 -1.61 4.47
CA ARG A 144 9.66 -1.04 3.11
C ARG A 144 8.53 -1.60 2.26
N ASN A 145 8.19 -2.88 2.36
CA ASN A 145 7.04 -3.48 1.68
C ASN A 145 5.75 -2.80 2.09
N PHE A 146 5.51 -2.69 3.40
CA PHE A 146 4.36 -2.01 3.96
C PHE A 146 4.24 -0.58 3.44
N LEU A 147 5.29 0.25 3.60
CA LEU A 147 5.28 1.62 3.11
C LEU A 147 5.05 1.71 1.60
N THR A 148 5.69 0.83 0.82
CA THR A 148 5.52 0.79 -0.64
C THR A 148 4.08 0.44 -1.01
N THR A 149 3.48 -0.59 -0.40
CA THR A 149 2.07 -0.94 -0.61
C THR A 149 1.17 0.25 -0.29
N LEU A 150 1.38 0.92 0.84
CA LEU A 150 0.61 2.10 1.24
C LEU A 150 0.69 3.23 0.21
N PHE A 151 1.90 3.60 -0.22
CA PHE A 151 2.10 4.74 -1.12
C PHE A 151 1.83 4.44 -2.59
N LEU A 152 1.75 3.17 -3.01
CA LEU A 152 1.35 2.79 -4.37
C LEU A 152 -0.15 2.43 -4.49
N SER A 153 -0.83 2.14 -3.38
CA SER A 153 -2.28 1.85 -3.39
C SER A 153 -3.12 3.06 -3.81
N GLN A 154 -4.27 2.79 -4.42
CA GLN A 154 -5.29 3.82 -4.67
C GLN A 154 -6.02 4.17 -3.37
N GLY A 155 -6.35 5.46 -3.21
CA GLY A 155 -6.94 5.99 -1.98
C GLY A 155 -6.08 7.09 -1.37
N ILE A 156 -6.35 7.44 -0.11
CA ILE A 156 -5.59 8.43 0.64
C ILE A 156 -4.69 7.68 1.63
N PRO A 157 -3.35 7.67 1.46
CA PRO A 157 -2.47 7.05 2.43
C PRO A 157 -2.37 7.93 3.70
N MET A 158 -2.46 7.30 4.86
CA MET A 158 -2.18 7.89 6.17
C MET A 158 -0.96 7.20 6.77
N LEU A 159 0.06 8.00 7.08
CA LEU A 159 1.30 7.56 7.73
C LEU A 159 1.28 8.06 9.19
N VAL A 160 1.56 7.17 10.14
CA VAL A 160 1.72 7.54 11.56
C VAL A 160 3.09 8.14 11.77
N ALA A 161 3.15 9.25 12.49
CA ALA A 161 4.41 9.94 12.76
C ALA A 161 5.40 9.01 13.46
N GLY A 162 6.62 8.95 12.92
CA GLY A 162 7.71 8.14 13.45
C GLY A 162 7.83 6.76 12.83
N ASP A 163 6.84 6.26 12.08
CA ASP A 163 6.99 5.00 11.35
C ASP A 163 8.07 5.11 10.26
N GLU A 164 8.24 6.29 9.67
CA GLU A 164 9.35 6.59 8.75
C GLU A 164 10.72 6.60 9.44
N LEU A 165 10.75 6.69 10.77
CA LEU A 165 11.95 6.70 11.62
C LEU A 165 12.20 5.36 12.32
N SER A 166 11.31 4.37 12.12
CA SER A 166 11.26 3.13 12.92
C SER A 166 10.99 3.36 14.41
N ARG A 167 10.06 4.27 14.73
CA ARG A 167 9.55 4.45 16.10
C ARG A 167 9.07 3.11 16.66
N THR A 168 9.41 2.85 17.92
CA THR A 168 8.98 1.67 18.66
C THR A 168 8.30 2.11 19.95
N GLN A 169 7.28 1.35 20.36
CA GLN A 169 6.65 1.38 21.67
C GLN A 169 7.04 0.13 22.49
N GLN A 170 8.13 -0.55 22.09
CA GLN A 170 8.69 -1.73 22.74
C GLN A 170 7.68 -2.89 22.84
N GLY A 171 6.80 -3.02 21.86
CA GLY A 171 5.73 -4.02 21.86
C GLY A 171 4.51 -3.61 22.69
N ASN A 172 4.45 -2.39 23.24
CA ASN A 172 3.21 -1.85 23.79
C ASN A 172 2.31 -1.40 22.63
N ASN A 173 1.17 -2.06 22.44
CA ASN A 173 0.22 -1.79 21.37
C ASN A 173 -0.95 -0.90 21.80
N ASN A 174 -0.90 -0.37 23.01
CA ASN A 174 -1.95 0.44 23.62
C ASN A 174 -1.32 1.48 24.55
N ALA A 175 -0.37 2.26 24.05
CA ALA A 175 0.43 3.19 24.87
C ALA A 175 -0.35 4.48 25.27
N TYR A 176 -1.66 4.38 25.50
CA TYR A 176 -2.57 5.51 25.72
C TYR A 176 -2.23 6.32 26.99
N CYS A 177 -1.67 5.65 28.01
CA CYS A 177 -1.31 6.23 29.30
C CYS A 177 0.21 6.45 29.48
N GLN A 178 1.00 6.28 28.41
CA GLN A 178 2.46 6.40 28.46
C GLN A 178 2.91 7.78 27.98
N ASP A 179 2.95 8.77 28.87
CA ASP A 179 3.51 10.11 28.63
C ASP A 179 5.04 10.12 28.88
N ASN A 180 5.78 9.28 28.14
CA ASN A 180 7.21 9.02 28.35
C ASN A 180 7.90 8.46 27.09
N GLU A 181 9.17 8.03 27.22
CA GLU A 181 10.02 7.53 26.14
C GLU A 181 9.43 6.35 25.35
N ILE A 182 8.44 5.62 25.90
CA ILE A 182 7.72 4.58 25.15
C ILE A 182 6.94 5.20 23.98
N SER A 183 6.29 6.35 24.17
CA SER A 183 5.45 6.96 23.14
C SER A 183 6.15 8.11 22.40
N TRP A 184 7.19 8.71 22.98
CA TRP A 184 7.92 9.84 22.40
C TRP A 184 8.64 9.50 21.10
N LEU A 185 8.68 10.48 20.20
CA LEU A 185 9.50 10.39 19.00
C LEU A 185 10.97 10.51 19.40
N ASN A 186 11.72 9.44 19.22
CA ASN A 186 13.17 9.44 19.41
C ASN A 186 13.86 9.93 18.14
N TRP A 187 14.28 11.19 18.13
CA TRP A 187 14.99 11.81 17.00
C TRP A 187 16.48 11.45 16.95
N ASP A 188 17.08 11.05 18.08
CA ASP A 188 18.51 10.79 18.18
C ASP A 188 18.90 9.43 17.58
N ASN A 189 17.99 8.44 17.63
CA ASN A 189 18.23 7.08 17.14
C ASN A 189 17.19 6.66 16.09
N CYS A 190 17.05 7.45 15.03
CA CYS A 190 16.12 7.16 13.94
C CYS A 190 16.78 6.40 12.77
N ASP A 191 15.99 5.57 12.09
CA ASP A 191 16.38 4.88 10.86
C ASP A 191 16.42 5.86 9.67
N GLN A 192 17.59 6.46 9.43
CA GLN A 192 17.81 7.43 8.36
C GLN A 192 17.60 6.82 6.96
N GLN A 193 17.85 5.52 6.80
CA GLN A 193 17.66 4.84 5.51
C GLN A 193 16.17 4.67 5.20
N LEU A 194 15.37 4.26 6.19
CA LEU A 194 13.92 4.17 6.05
C LEU A 194 13.29 5.55 5.83
N LEU A 195 13.79 6.60 6.51
CA LEU A 195 13.33 7.96 6.30
C LEU A 195 13.54 8.40 4.85
N ALA A 196 14.77 8.24 4.33
CA ALA A 196 15.09 8.59 2.95
C ALA A 196 14.25 7.77 1.94
N PHE A 197 14.07 6.47 2.20
CA PHE A 197 13.20 5.60 1.39
C PHE A 197 11.75 6.10 1.37
N THR A 198 11.21 6.48 2.53
CA THR A 198 9.83 6.96 2.69
C THR A 198 9.63 8.31 2.00
N GLN A 199 10.59 9.22 2.09
CA GLN A 199 10.58 10.50 1.37
C GLN A 199 10.51 10.29 -0.14
N LYS A 200 11.32 9.37 -0.68
CA LYS A 200 11.32 9.03 -2.11
C LYS A 200 10.00 8.37 -2.55
N LEU A 201 9.39 7.52 -1.72
CA LEU A 201 8.05 6.97 -1.99
C LEU A 201 6.97 8.06 -2.07
N ILE A 202 6.99 9.00 -1.13
CA ILE A 202 6.06 10.13 -1.12
C ILE A 202 6.27 10.99 -2.38
N GLU A 203 7.52 11.26 -2.74
CA GLU A 203 7.89 12.00 -3.94
C GLU A 203 7.42 11.30 -5.22
N LEU A 204 7.67 9.99 -5.34
CA LEU A 204 7.19 9.15 -6.45
C LEU A 204 5.66 9.24 -6.58
N ARG A 205 4.92 9.02 -5.49
CA ARG A 205 3.44 9.16 -5.50
C ARG A 205 3.00 10.56 -5.91
N ARG A 206 3.71 11.60 -5.46
CA ARG A 206 3.40 13.01 -5.80
C ARG A 206 3.70 13.34 -7.27
N ARG A 207 4.71 12.72 -7.87
CA ARG A 207 5.04 12.90 -9.29
C ARG A 207 4.06 12.20 -10.21
N HIS A 208 3.53 11.04 -9.80
CA HIS A 208 2.73 10.19 -10.66
C HIS A 208 1.23 10.18 -10.29
N PRO A 209 0.36 10.92 -11.01
CA PRO A 209 -1.09 10.87 -10.83
C PRO A 209 -1.71 9.47 -10.92
N VAL A 210 -1.03 8.50 -11.56
CA VAL A 210 -1.55 7.13 -11.71
C VAL A 210 -1.78 6.41 -10.37
N PHE A 211 -1.06 6.79 -9.32
CA PHE A 211 -1.26 6.30 -7.95
C PHE A 211 -2.28 7.11 -7.14
N ARG A 212 -2.80 8.21 -7.70
CA ARG A 212 -3.71 9.17 -7.04
C ARG A 212 -5.01 9.34 -7.83
N ARG A 213 -5.55 8.24 -8.34
CA ARG A 213 -6.72 8.30 -9.22
C ARG A 213 -7.95 8.77 -8.44
N ARG A 214 -8.76 9.60 -9.10
CA ARG A 214 -10.07 10.05 -8.60
C ARG A 214 -11.22 9.15 -9.06
N ARG A 215 -10.94 8.25 -10.02
CA ARG A 215 -11.91 7.33 -10.60
C ARG A 215 -11.36 5.91 -10.57
N TRP A 216 -12.28 4.96 -10.41
CA TRP A 216 -12.00 3.54 -10.42
C TRP A 216 -11.29 3.09 -11.70
N PHE A 217 -10.45 2.07 -11.55
CA PHE A 217 -10.08 1.23 -12.68
C PHE A 217 -11.32 0.53 -13.26
N ARG A 218 -11.30 0.22 -14.56
CA ARG A 218 -12.37 -0.54 -15.20
C ARG A 218 -11.96 -1.93 -15.64
N GLY A 219 -10.66 -2.22 -15.75
CA GLY A 219 -10.17 -3.46 -16.34
C GLY A 219 -10.59 -3.58 -17.81
N GLN A 220 -10.71 -2.43 -18.50
CA GLN A 220 -11.18 -2.34 -19.87
C GLN A 220 -10.19 -1.55 -20.71
N PRO A 221 -10.08 -1.87 -22.02
CA PRO A 221 -9.33 -1.08 -22.99
C PRO A 221 -9.52 0.43 -22.80
N VAL A 222 -8.41 1.16 -22.84
CA VAL A 222 -8.41 2.63 -22.67
C VAL A 222 -9.14 3.31 -23.84
N LYS A 223 -9.01 2.73 -25.03
CA LYS A 223 -9.81 2.96 -26.24
C LYS A 223 -9.91 1.65 -27.02
N ASP A 224 -10.76 1.60 -28.03
CA ASP A 224 -10.85 0.47 -28.94
C ASP A 224 -9.49 0.20 -29.59
N GLY A 225 -8.95 -1.01 -29.38
CA GLY A 225 -7.62 -1.42 -29.86
C GLY A 225 -6.42 -0.98 -29.01
N GLU A 226 -6.63 -0.26 -27.89
CA GLU A 226 -5.60 -0.01 -26.87
C GLU A 226 -5.69 -1.06 -25.75
N ILE A 227 -4.60 -1.27 -25.00
CA ILE A 227 -4.60 -2.14 -23.80
C ILE A 227 -5.47 -1.55 -22.67
N GLU A 228 -5.81 -2.38 -21.69
CA GLU A 228 -6.63 -2.01 -20.53
C GLU A 228 -5.95 -1.01 -19.57
N ASP A 229 -6.75 -0.44 -18.66
CA ASP A 229 -6.26 0.53 -17.67
C ASP A 229 -5.51 -0.11 -16.48
N ILE A 230 -5.68 -1.42 -16.29
CA ILE A 230 -5.00 -2.26 -15.30
C ILE A 230 -5.00 -3.71 -15.76
N ALA A 231 -3.88 -4.43 -15.61
CA ALA A 231 -3.76 -5.84 -15.96
C ALA A 231 -2.98 -6.62 -14.90
N TRP A 232 -3.30 -7.90 -14.71
CA TRP A 232 -2.72 -8.73 -13.65
C TRP A 232 -2.05 -9.96 -14.24
N PHE A 233 -0.88 -10.31 -13.72
CA PHE A 233 0.03 -11.28 -14.31
C PHE A 233 0.53 -12.30 -13.30
N LYS A 234 0.70 -13.53 -13.77
CA LYS A 234 1.46 -14.57 -13.10
C LYS A 234 2.96 -14.39 -13.31
N PHE A 235 3.76 -15.17 -12.58
CA PHE A 235 5.21 -15.18 -12.74
C PHE A 235 5.67 -15.60 -14.15
N ASP A 236 4.87 -16.38 -14.89
CA ASP A 236 5.19 -16.81 -16.26
C ASP A 236 4.85 -15.76 -17.34
N GLY A 237 4.41 -14.56 -16.93
CA GLY A 237 4.06 -13.44 -17.82
C GLY A 237 2.68 -13.56 -18.46
N LYS A 238 1.87 -14.58 -18.10
CA LYS A 238 0.48 -14.70 -18.56
C LYS A 238 -0.47 -13.92 -17.66
N HIS A 239 -1.60 -13.51 -18.23
CA HIS A 239 -2.70 -12.91 -17.47
C HIS A 239 -3.24 -13.87 -16.42
N MET A 240 -3.52 -13.34 -15.22
CA MET A 240 -4.28 -14.05 -14.19
C MET A 240 -5.71 -14.30 -14.67
N GLN A 241 -6.15 -15.54 -14.56
CA GLN A 241 -7.53 -15.97 -14.77
C GLN A 241 -8.30 -16.02 -13.45
N GLU A 242 -9.62 -16.20 -13.49
CA GLU A 242 -10.47 -16.21 -12.29
C GLU A 242 -10.03 -17.26 -11.26
N GLU A 243 -9.60 -18.43 -11.72
CA GLU A 243 -9.13 -19.53 -10.89
C GLU A 243 -7.81 -19.21 -10.19
N ASP A 244 -6.95 -18.40 -10.84
CA ASP A 244 -5.64 -18.01 -10.29
C ASP A 244 -5.79 -17.19 -8.99
N TRP A 245 -6.92 -16.48 -8.82
CA TRP A 245 -7.21 -15.68 -7.63
C TRP A 245 -7.63 -16.48 -6.42
N GLN A 246 -8.08 -17.73 -6.62
CA GLN A 246 -8.62 -18.61 -5.59
C GLN A 246 -7.61 -19.67 -5.13
N HIS A 247 -6.40 -19.67 -5.69
CA HIS A 247 -5.36 -20.61 -5.28
C HIS A 247 -4.75 -20.21 -3.93
N ASP A 248 -5.08 -20.95 -2.88
CA ASP A 248 -4.68 -20.68 -1.49
C ASP A 248 -3.16 -20.49 -1.28
N TYR A 249 -2.33 -21.10 -2.12
CA TYR A 249 -0.87 -21.05 -2.03
C TYR A 249 -0.23 -19.91 -2.85
N ALA A 250 -1.00 -19.23 -3.70
CA ALA A 250 -0.46 -18.15 -4.51
C ALA A 250 -0.20 -16.93 -3.62
N LYS A 251 1.07 -16.52 -3.52
CA LYS A 251 1.53 -15.39 -2.66
C LYS A 251 2.12 -14.23 -3.45
N SER A 252 2.09 -14.32 -4.78
CA SER A 252 2.83 -13.39 -5.63
C SER A 252 2.14 -13.19 -6.97
N PHE A 253 2.17 -11.94 -7.46
CA PHE A 253 1.58 -11.54 -8.74
C PHE A 253 2.22 -10.24 -9.23
N GLY A 254 2.12 -9.99 -10.52
CA GLY A 254 2.45 -8.71 -11.15
C GLY A 254 1.19 -7.92 -11.49
N VAL A 255 1.22 -6.60 -11.35
CA VAL A 255 0.15 -5.70 -11.78
C VAL A 255 0.71 -4.60 -12.66
N PHE A 256 0.18 -4.50 -13.87
CA PHE A 256 0.41 -3.39 -14.77
C PHE A 256 -0.64 -2.30 -14.54
N ILE A 257 -0.18 -1.06 -14.45
CA ILE A 257 -1.03 0.12 -14.36
C ILE A 257 -0.73 1.03 -15.54
N ASN A 258 -1.75 1.26 -16.38
CA ASN A 258 -1.61 2.06 -17.59
C ASN A 258 -1.75 3.56 -17.31
N GLY A 259 -0.68 4.33 -17.54
CA GLY A 259 -0.67 5.77 -17.37
C GLY A 259 -1.61 6.54 -18.32
N ARG A 260 -1.91 5.97 -19.50
CA ARG A 260 -2.93 6.48 -20.42
C ARG A 260 -4.35 6.16 -19.95
N GLY A 261 -4.53 5.15 -19.09
CA GLY A 261 -5.83 4.67 -18.64
C GLY A 261 -6.56 5.53 -17.61
N MET A 262 -6.00 6.68 -17.24
CA MET A 262 -6.66 7.61 -16.32
C MET A 262 -7.82 8.34 -17.00
N ARG A 263 -9.05 7.99 -16.62
CA ARG A 263 -10.29 8.61 -17.13
C ARG A 263 -10.64 9.92 -16.40
N SER A 264 -9.63 10.74 -16.09
CA SER A 264 -9.76 11.99 -15.33
C SER A 264 -9.27 13.19 -16.15
N ARG A 265 -9.79 14.38 -15.83
CA ARG A 265 -9.38 15.65 -16.42
C ARG A 265 -8.93 16.63 -15.33
N THR A 266 -8.01 17.52 -15.66
CA THR A 266 -7.62 18.65 -14.80
C THR A 266 -8.77 19.65 -14.68
N SER A 267 -8.61 20.66 -13.81
CA SER A 267 -9.57 21.76 -13.69
C SER A 267 -9.76 22.54 -15.00
N LEU A 268 -8.78 22.51 -15.90
CA LEU A 268 -8.82 23.10 -17.23
C LEU A 268 -9.42 22.16 -18.30
N GLY A 269 -9.92 20.98 -17.90
CA GLY A 269 -10.49 20.00 -18.81
C GLY A 269 -9.46 19.17 -19.60
N VAL A 270 -8.15 19.29 -19.32
CA VAL A 270 -7.11 18.53 -20.02
C VAL A 270 -7.07 17.09 -19.50
N ARG A 271 -6.95 16.10 -20.39
CA ARG A 271 -6.82 14.67 -20.00
C ARG A 271 -5.56 14.51 -19.14
N VAL A 272 -5.70 13.83 -18.00
CA VAL A 272 -4.55 13.45 -17.17
C VAL A 272 -3.94 12.18 -17.77
N VAL A 273 -2.65 12.24 -18.11
CA VAL A 273 -1.82 11.13 -18.58
C VAL A 273 -0.58 11.10 -17.72
N ASP A 274 -0.03 9.92 -17.51
CA ASP A 274 1.18 9.65 -16.74
C ASP A 274 1.94 8.51 -17.42
N ASP A 275 3.06 8.12 -16.85
CA ASP A 275 3.81 6.94 -17.22
C ASP A 275 3.08 5.65 -16.80
N SER A 276 3.47 4.54 -17.40
CA SER A 276 2.94 3.22 -17.06
C SER A 276 3.88 2.50 -16.10
N PHE A 277 3.33 1.66 -15.24
CA PHE A 277 4.08 0.96 -14.20
C PHE A 277 3.75 -0.52 -14.18
N TYR A 278 4.74 -1.34 -13.85
CA TYR A 278 4.55 -2.75 -13.54
C TYR A 278 5.09 -3.04 -12.15
N ILE A 279 4.21 -3.47 -11.25
CA ILE A 279 4.52 -3.72 -9.84
C ILE A 279 4.48 -5.22 -9.62
N ILE A 280 5.55 -5.79 -9.09
CA ILE A 280 5.59 -7.20 -8.73
C ILE A 280 5.57 -7.29 -7.22
N PHE A 281 4.57 -7.96 -6.66
CA PHE A 281 4.48 -8.28 -5.25
C PHE A 281 4.89 -9.73 -5.04
N ASN A 282 5.92 -9.96 -4.23
CA ASN A 282 6.35 -11.31 -3.85
C ASN A 282 6.27 -11.48 -2.32
N ALA A 283 5.15 -11.98 -1.80
CA ALA A 283 5.02 -12.38 -0.40
C ALA A 283 5.41 -13.85 -0.15
N TYR A 284 6.01 -14.53 -1.14
CA TYR A 284 6.59 -15.86 -0.95
C TYR A 284 7.96 -15.74 -0.28
N HIS A 285 8.33 -16.75 0.52
CA HIS A 285 9.61 -16.83 1.24
C HIS A 285 10.79 -17.26 0.36
N GLY A 286 10.60 -17.34 -0.95
CA GLY A 286 11.65 -17.65 -1.92
C GLY A 286 11.70 -16.63 -3.05
N CYS A 287 12.83 -16.59 -3.74
CA CYS A 287 12.98 -15.81 -4.97
C CYS A 287 12.12 -16.40 -6.08
N ILE A 288 11.52 -15.54 -6.90
CA ILE A 288 10.71 -15.94 -8.06
C ILE A 288 11.21 -15.21 -9.30
N ASP A 289 11.46 -15.96 -10.38
CA ASP A 289 11.74 -15.40 -11.69
C ASP A 289 10.43 -15.03 -12.38
N TYR A 290 10.26 -13.73 -12.64
CA TYR A 290 9.12 -13.17 -13.35
C TYR A 290 9.48 -12.91 -14.81
N LYS A 291 8.67 -13.45 -15.72
CA LYS A 291 8.67 -13.03 -17.11
C LYS A 291 7.91 -11.70 -17.23
N LEU A 292 8.57 -10.69 -17.79
CA LEU A 292 8.00 -9.36 -17.99
C LEU A 292 6.93 -9.38 -19.08
N PRO A 293 5.92 -8.47 -18.99
CA PRO A 293 4.89 -8.35 -20.00
C PRO A 293 5.47 -8.16 -21.42
N SER A 294 4.68 -8.54 -22.41
CA SER A 294 5.04 -8.41 -23.82
C SER A 294 5.15 -6.95 -24.25
N LYS A 295 5.66 -6.74 -25.47
CA LYS A 295 5.79 -5.40 -26.08
C LYS A 295 4.48 -4.63 -26.24
N GLU A 296 3.33 -5.29 -26.11
CA GLU A 296 2.02 -4.62 -26.11
C GLU A 296 1.88 -3.67 -24.90
N TYR A 297 2.57 -3.95 -23.80
CA TYR A 297 2.53 -3.16 -22.56
C TYR A 297 3.62 -2.09 -22.50
N ALA A 298 4.84 -2.45 -22.89
CA ALA A 298 6.00 -1.57 -22.98
C ALA A 298 7.11 -2.28 -23.76
N GLU A 299 7.89 -1.55 -24.56
CA GLU A 299 9.09 -2.13 -25.20
C GLU A 299 10.21 -2.39 -24.19
N ASP A 300 10.38 -1.41 -23.30
CA ASP A 300 11.45 -1.35 -22.30
C ASP A 300 10.87 -0.94 -20.94
N TRP A 301 11.44 -1.51 -19.89
CA TRP A 301 11.13 -1.26 -18.50
C TRP A 301 12.36 -0.73 -17.78
N THR A 302 12.19 0.28 -16.93
CA THR A 302 13.24 0.72 -16.01
C THR A 302 12.87 0.36 -14.58
N LYS A 303 13.75 -0.32 -13.85
CA LYS A 303 13.55 -0.59 -12.42
C LYS A 303 13.74 0.68 -11.62
N VAL A 304 12.69 1.08 -10.89
CA VAL A 304 12.67 2.31 -10.11
C VAL A 304 12.54 2.07 -8.61
N LEU A 305 12.11 0.89 -8.18
CA LEU A 305 12.10 0.51 -6.77
C LEU A 305 12.34 -0.99 -6.56
N ASP A 306 13.07 -1.30 -5.50
CA ASP A 306 13.34 -2.66 -4.99
C ASP A 306 13.43 -2.62 -3.45
N THR A 307 12.43 -3.19 -2.78
CA THR A 307 12.36 -3.18 -1.30
C THR A 307 13.39 -4.09 -0.65
N SER A 308 13.87 -5.13 -1.34
CA SER A 308 14.91 -6.02 -0.80
C SER A 308 16.24 -5.27 -0.63
N LYS A 309 16.49 -4.28 -1.50
CA LYS A 309 17.73 -3.48 -1.52
C LYS A 309 17.58 -2.07 -0.94
N GLY A 310 16.38 -1.70 -0.48
CA GLY A 310 16.09 -0.32 -0.09
C GLY A 310 16.29 0.70 -1.22
N TYR A 311 16.19 0.24 -2.47
CA TYR A 311 16.45 1.04 -3.66
C TYR A 311 15.18 1.74 -4.11
N VAL A 312 15.25 3.05 -4.29
CA VAL A 312 14.22 3.87 -4.96
C VAL A 312 14.91 4.97 -5.74
N VAL A 313 14.55 5.10 -7.01
CA VAL A 313 14.80 6.27 -7.83
C VAL A 313 13.47 6.86 -8.24
N THR A 314 13.40 8.18 -8.19
CA THR A 314 12.17 8.92 -8.48
C THR A 314 12.18 9.55 -9.88
N ASP A 315 13.32 9.45 -10.57
CA ASP A 315 13.47 9.70 -11.99
C ASP A 315 13.66 8.35 -12.68
N GLY A 316 12.76 8.05 -13.62
CA GLY A 316 12.67 6.74 -14.27
C GLY A 316 13.79 6.46 -15.26
N ASP A 317 14.61 7.44 -15.61
CA ASP A 317 15.71 7.27 -16.58
C ASP A 317 17.02 6.77 -15.95
N GLU A 318 17.13 6.79 -14.61
CA GLU A 318 18.37 6.45 -13.88
C GLU A 318 18.49 4.97 -13.47
N GLY A 319 17.42 4.20 -13.65
CA GLY A 319 17.35 2.80 -13.22
C GLY A 319 17.94 1.79 -14.21
N GLU A 320 18.08 0.56 -13.74
CA GLU A 320 18.46 -0.59 -14.59
C GLU A 320 17.34 -0.90 -15.59
N LYS A 321 17.70 -1.11 -16.87
CA LYS A 321 16.75 -1.33 -17.96
C LYS A 321 16.59 -2.81 -18.30
N PHE A 322 15.35 -3.19 -18.57
CA PHE A 322 14.93 -4.54 -18.96
C PHE A 322 14.10 -4.46 -20.25
N LYS A 323 14.20 -5.49 -21.10
CA LYS A 323 13.38 -5.61 -22.30
C LYS A 323 12.06 -6.31 -21.98
N ALA A 324 11.02 -5.97 -22.73
CA ALA A 324 9.79 -6.77 -22.80
C ALA A 324 10.09 -8.26 -23.03
N ASP A 325 9.24 -9.14 -22.51
CA ASP A 325 9.42 -10.61 -22.53
C ASP A 325 10.69 -11.12 -21.84
N GLY A 326 11.53 -10.24 -21.27
CA GLY A 326 12.69 -10.61 -20.47
C GLY A 326 12.31 -11.20 -19.12
N THR A 327 13.30 -11.65 -18.37
CA THR A 327 13.10 -12.21 -17.03
C THR A 327 13.76 -11.32 -15.99
N ILE A 328 13.10 -11.15 -14.84
CA ILE A 328 13.65 -10.49 -13.66
C ILE A 328 13.43 -11.35 -12.43
N THR A 329 14.47 -11.51 -11.60
CA THR A 329 14.35 -12.20 -10.31
C THR A 329 13.85 -11.24 -9.26
N VAL A 330 12.76 -11.61 -8.59
CA VAL A 330 12.19 -10.88 -7.45
C VAL A 330 12.54 -11.64 -6.18
N HIS A 331 13.22 -10.99 -5.24
CA HIS A 331 13.63 -11.61 -3.98
C HIS A 331 12.41 -11.99 -3.13
N ASP A 332 12.61 -12.90 -2.18
CA ASP A 332 11.57 -13.28 -1.23
C ASP A 332 11.07 -12.05 -0.44
N ASN A 333 9.80 -12.07 -0.08
CA ASN A 333 9.20 -11.02 0.75
C ASN A 333 9.54 -9.61 0.26
N SER A 334 9.39 -9.33 -1.03
CA SER A 334 9.80 -8.05 -1.61
C SER A 334 8.87 -7.55 -2.70
N ILE A 335 9.05 -6.28 -3.07
CA ILE A 335 8.35 -5.60 -4.15
C ILE A 335 9.38 -5.05 -5.12
N LEU A 336 9.10 -5.25 -6.41
CA LEU A 336 9.76 -4.51 -7.49
C LEU A 336 8.76 -3.57 -8.16
N LEU A 337 9.23 -2.38 -8.52
CA LEU A 337 8.49 -1.45 -9.38
C LEU A 337 9.31 -1.17 -10.63
N LEU A 338 8.69 -1.42 -11.77
CA LEU A 338 9.19 -1.04 -13.08
C LEU A 338 8.36 0.10 -13.64
N HIS A 339 9.03 0.99 -14.34
CA HIS A 339 8.50 2.18 -14.98
C HIS A 339 8.68 2.09 -16.49
N HIS A 340 7.69 2.59 -17.23
CA HIS A 340 7.78 2.81 -18.66
C HIS A 340 7.34 4.24 -18.97
N ALA A 341 8.30 5.06 -19.40
CA ALA A 341 8.04 6.45 -19.78
C ALA A 341 7.12 6.53 -21.00
N ILE A 342 6.00 7.22 -20.85
CA ILE A 342 5.13 7.52 -21.99
C ILE A 342 5.60 8.86 -22.55
N LEU A 343 6.28 8.84 -23.70
CA LEU A 343 6.73 10.06 -24.36
C LEU A 343 5.56 11.05 -24.48
N LYS A 344 5.71 12.26 -23.90
CA LYS A 344 4.74 13.37 -23.99
C LYS A 344 4.51 13.88 -25.43
N HIS A 345 5.13 13.23 -26.42
CA HIS A 345 5.10 13.57 -27.84
C HIS A 345 4.52 12.44 -28.70
N GLU A 346 3.43 11.82 -28.27
CA GLU A 346 2.46 11.30 -29.23
C GLU A 346 1.29 12.26 -29.24
N ASN A 347 1.28 13.12 -30.26
CA ASN A 347 0.20 14.06 -30.55
C ASN A 347 -1.15 13.38 -30.32
N LEU A 348 -1.83 13.79 -29.26
CA LEU A 348 -3.29 13.66 -29.22
C LEU A 348 -3.78 14.48 -30.43
N PRO A 349 -4.50 13.86 -31.39
CA PRO A 349 -5.05 14.59 -32.53
C PRO A 349 -6.01 15.70 -32.09
#